data_AF-A0A1H2L8X8-F1
#
_entry.id   AF-A0A1H2L8X8-F1
#
_cell.length_a   1.000
_cell.length_b   1.000
_cell.length_c   1.000
_cell.angle_alpha   90.00
_cell.angle_beta   90.00
_cell.angle_gamma   90.00
#
_symmetry.space_group_name_H-M   'P 1'
#
loop_
_entity.id
_entity.type
_entity.pdbx_description
1 polymer ?
#
loop_
_entity_poly.entity_id
_entity_poly.type
_entity_poly.pdbx_seq_one_letter_code
_entity_poly.pdbx_strand_id
1 'polypeptide(L)'
;MPHDMPINDPLVTTLVALSAVARERQLTDTGERPFDVADELAEILAAVNARVGGTDELFAGQPATKRTELITALIAAGTQRRPGPDRGLHEATVFRAIVAVTDLARQSVAYIADDGRSPFPFADELTDALDSVVTRIGGIAELFAGQPITPNTTTIAALLGSPLPNTLPTYRSEPVRVLLDVDDQFDNFGLLDHHERVVRGLWSAVVDESLPNESRQRATASYHALQADFTAEKAAYADNYINTVPQVAQDLDLHAPIEVVVRYRHDPGAPAVDPLTQQVTRALTQATIVPATGQAPRDHPGRRPADLPGIALLTGSGVHRRAEPSPTRRTQPRRDSGTALDPCTRRASHDHRPDGLQ
;
A
#
# COMPACT_ATOMS: atom_id res chain seq x y z
N MET A 1 22.49 19.45 51.50
CA MET A 1 22.06 20.30 50.37
C MET A 1 21.61 19.37 49.27
N PRO A 2 20.31 19.04 49.16
CA PRO A 2 19.84 18.30 47.99
C PRO A 2 19.85 19.25 46.80
N HIS A 3 20.47 18.81 45.70
CA HIS A 3 20.44 19.51 44.42
C HIS A 3 18.98 19.64 43.96
N ASP A 4 18.50 20.87 43.87
CA ASP A 4 17.39 21.21 42.98
C ASP A 4 17.79 20.77 41.56
N MET A 5 17.18 19.69 41.07
CA MET A 5 17.09 19.49 39.62
C MET A 5 16.18 20.61 39.09
N PRO A 6 16.63 21.45 38.15
CA PRO A 6 15.79 22.50 37.62
C PRO A 6 14.59 21.84 36.92
N ILE A 7 13.40 22.21 37.37
CA ILE A 7 12.10 21.82 36.80
C ILE A 7 11.91 22.33 35.35
N ASN A 8 12.90 23.05 34.79
CA ASN A 8 12.88 23.65 33.45
C ASN A 8 14.10 23.22 32.61
N ASP A 9 14.28 21.93 32.37
CA ASP A 9 15.21 21.44 31.35
C ASP A 9 14.49 21.39 29.98
N PRO A 10 14.91 22.20 28.99
CA PRO A 10 14.29 22.23 27.65
C PRO A 10 14.38 20.89 26.91
N LEU A 11 15.40 20.07 27.16
CA LEU A 11 15.52 18.73 26.58
C LEU A 11 14.42 17.81 27.15
N VAL A 12 14.25 17.80 28.47
CA VAL A 12 13.21 17.02 29.14
C VAL A 12 11.81 17.48 28.71
N THR A 13 11.61 18.79 28.57
CA THR A 13 10.34 19.36 28.12
C THR A 13 10.03 18.96 26.67
N THR A 14 11.04 19.01 25.80
CA THR A 14 10.95 18.57 24.40
C THR A 14 10.60 17.08 24.31
N LEU A 15 11.29 16.24 25.07
CA LEU A 15 11.03 14.82 25.17
C LEU A 15 9.58 14.53 25.57
N VAL A 16 9.06 15.21 26.59
CA VAL A 16 7.68 15.03 27.06
C VAL A 16 6.67 15.48 25.99
N ALA A 17 6.89 16.64 25.38
CA ALA A 17 5.98 17.16 24.38
C ALA A 17 5.95 16.31 23.09
N LEU A 18 7.11 15.89 22.59
CA LEU A 18 7.21 14.98 21.44
C LEU A 18 6.68 13.57 21.77
N SER A 19 6.87 13.08 23.00
CA SER A 19 6.22 11.84 23.44
C SER A 19 4.70 11.97 23.44
N ALA A 20 4.16 13.12 23.82
CA ALA A 20 2.72 13.35 23.78
C ALA A 20 2.20 13.38 22.34
N VAL A 21 2.90 14.07 21.41
CA VAL A 21 2.58 14.02 19.97
C VAL A 21 2.60 12.57 19.48
N ALA A 22 3.64 11.80 19.78
CA ALA A 22 3.74 10.40 19.37
C ALA A 22 2.70 9.46 20.01
N ARG A 23 2.18 9.78 21.21
CA ARG A 23 1.21 8.95 21.95
C ARG A 23 -0.24 9.33 21.73
N GLU A 24 -0.55 10.59 21.48
CA GLU A 24 -1.90 11.02 21.04
C GLU A 24 -2.24 10.40 19.66
N ARG A 25 -1.24 9.78 19.05
CA ARG A 25 -1.32 8.94 17.86
C ARG A 25 -1.52 7.46 18.16
N GLN A 26 -1.79 7.04 19.41
CA GLN A 26 -1.99 5.61 19.72
C GLN A 26 -3.06 5.02 18.79
N LEU A 27 -2.80 3.78 18.31
CA LEU A 27 -3.75 3.03 17.51
C LEU A 27 -5.10 3.05 18.23
N THR A 28 -6.14 3.51 17.55
CA THR A 28 -7.50 3.26 18.01
C THR A 28 -7.72 1.74 18.07
N ASP A 29 -8.81 1.29 18.70
CA ASP A 29 -9.21 -0.13 18.68
C ASP A 29 -9.39 -0.68 17.24
N THR A 30 -9.51 0.22 16.24
CA THR A 30 -9.57 -0.07 14.80
C THR A 30 -8.20 0.00 14.10
N GLY A 31 -7.12 0.25 14.83
CA GLY A 31 -5.75 0.33 14.33
C GLY A 31 -5.38 1.67 13.71
N GLU A 32 -6.15 2.74 13.94
CA GLU A 32 -5.99 4.03 13.26
C GLU A 32 -5.00 4.93 13.99
N ARG A 33 -4.14 5.61 13.24
CA ARG A 33 -3.46 6.83 13.70
C ARG A 33 -4.01 7.98 12.85
N PRO A 34 -4.79 8.92 13.40
CA PRO A 34 -5.47 9.93 12.60
C PRO A 34 -4.54 10.95 11.91
N PHE A 35 -3.24 10.93 12.24
CA PHE A 35 -2.26 11.79 11.61
C PHE A 35 -0.87 11.13 11.56
N ASP A 36 -0.05 11.55 10.60
CA ASP A 36 1.28 11.02 10.31
C ASP A 36 2.33 11.73 11.19
N VAL A 37 3.06 10.98 12.02
CA VAL A 37 4.01 11.55 13.00
C VAL A 37 5.21 12.21 12.30
N ALA A 38 5.58 11.72 11.12
CA ALA A 38 6.71 12.24 10.38
C ALA A 38 6.37 13.58 9.72
N ASP A 39 5.15 13.69 9.22
CA ASP A 39 4.57 14.95 8.75
C ASP A 39 4.38 15.93 9.92
N GLU A 40 3.97 15.40 11.06
CA GLU A 40 4.01 15.97 12.40
C GLU A 40 5.22 16.82 12.70
N LEU A 41 6.31 16.08 12.77
CA LEU A 41 7.61 16.59 13.12
C LEU A 41 8.10 17.60 12.07
N ALA A 42 7.83 17.36 10.78
CA ALA A 42 8.17 18.30 9.72
C ALA A 42 7.47 19.66 9.93
N GLU A 43 6.18 19.67 10.25
CA GLU A 43 5.43 20.89 10.56
C GLU A 43 5.94 21.59 11.84
N ILE A 44 6.20 20.83 12.89
CA ILE A 44 6.77 21.36 14.14
C ILE A 44 8.10 22.05 13.85
N LEU A 45 8.99 21.41 13.10
CA LEU A 45 10.31 21.93 12.76
C LEU A 45 10.22 23.17 11.85
N ALA A 46 9.29 23.20 10.90
CA ALA A 46 9.03 24.40 10.09
C ALA A 46 8.59 25.59 10.96
N ALA A 47 7.70 25.36 11.92
CA ALA A 47 7.24 26.39 12.84
C ALA A 47 8.36 26.86 13.80
N VAL A 48 9.18 25.94 14.31
CA VAL A 48 10.36 26.26 15.13
C VAL A 48 11.34 27.11 14.32
N ASN A 49 11.66 26.71 13.09
CA ASN A 49 12.57 27.43 12.21
C ASN A 49 12.12 28.88 12.00
N ALA A 50 10.84 29.09 11.72
CA ALA A 50 10.27 30.44 11.57
C ALA A 50 10.34 31.27 12.87
N ARG A 51 10.21 30.64 14.05
CA ARG A 51 10.24 31.32 15.36
C ARG A 51 11.65 31.66 15.85
N VAL A 52 12.66 30.90 15.41
CA VAL A 52 14.05 31.14 15.75
C VAL A 52 14.69 32.19 14.83
N GLY A 53 14.19 32.34 13.60
CA GLY A 53 14.67 33.35 12.65
C GLY A 53 15.17 32.77 11.32
N GLY A 54 14.94 31.48 11.08
CA GLY A 54 15.38 30.76 9.89
C GLY A 54 16.49 29.74 10.17
N THR A 55 16.85 28.99 9.13
CA THR A 55 17.75 27.83 9.24
C THR A 55 19.16 28.23 9.65
N ASP A 56 19.63 29.40 9.20
CA ASP A 56 20.94 29.93 9.54
C ASP A 56 21.06 30.24 11.03
N GLU A 57 20.02 30.81 11.62
CA GLU A 57 19.97 31.12 13.06
C GLU A 57 19.79 29.84 13.89
N LEU A 58 18.96 28.90 13.42
CA LEU A 58 18.73 27.61 14.08
C LEU A 58 20.01 26.78 14.27
N PHE A 59 20.92 26.87 13.29
CA PHE A 59 22.20 26.15 13.31
C PHE A 59 23.41 27.08 13.53
N ALA A 60 23.19 28.28 14.07
CA ALA A 60 24.28 29.20 14.41
C ALA A 60 25.28 28.52 15.36
N GLY A 61 26.57 28.62 15.04
CA GLY A 61 27.65 27.99 15.81
C GLY A 61 27.67 26.46 15.75
N GLN A 62 26.98 25.83 14.79
CA GLN A 62 26.94 24.38 14.61
C GLN A 62 27.60 23.99 13.28
N PRO A 63 28.36 22.87 13.23
CA PRO A 63 28.92 22.37 11.98
C PRO A 63 27.81 21.84 11.06
N ALA A 64 27.99 22.02 9.75
CA ALA A 64 27.17 21.32 8.76
C ALA A 64 27.47 19.82 8.83
N THR A 65 26.49 19.05 9.28
CA THR A 65 26.55 17.59 9.41
C THR A 65 25.39 16.94 8.68
N LYS A 66 25.45 15.62 8.52
CA LYS A 66 24.32 14.85 7.99
C LYS A 66 23.02 15.08 8.82
N ARG A 67 23.11 15.29 10.13
CA ARG A 67 21.94 15.57 10.98
C ARG A 67 21.33 16.93 10.66
N THR A 68 22.14 17.98 10.52
CA THR A 68 21.64 19.32 10.14
C THR A 68 21.01 19.30 8.74
N GLU A 69 21.55 18.52 7.80
CA GLU A 69 20.97 18.33 6.46
C GLU A 69 19.60 17.64 6.52
N LEU A 70 19.47 16.55 7.29
CA LEU A 70 18.21 15.82 7.45
C LEU A 70 17.14 16.68 8.12
N ILE A 71 17.49 17.44 9.16
CA ILE A 71 16.57 18.37 9.82
C ILE A 71 16.15 19.49 8.87
N THR A 72 17.09 20.01 8.05
CA THR A 72 16.78 21.01 7.01
C THR A 72 15.79 20.46 5.97
N ALA A 73 15.93 19.18 5.59
CA ALA A 73 14.98 18.53 4.68
C ALA A 73 13.57 18.41 5.30
N LEU A 74 13.47 18.07 6.59
CA LEU A 74 12.19 18.05 7.31
C LEU A 74 11.55 19.44 7.41
N ILE A 75 12.35 20.48 7.68
CA ILE A 75 11.88 21.88 7.70
C ILE A 75 11.29 22.25 6.33
N ALA A 76 12.01 21.96 5.24
CA ALA A 76 11.54 22.23 3.88
C ALA A 76 10.22 21.52 3.59
N ALA A 77 10.10 20.24 3.95
CA ALA A 77 8.86 19.47 3.79
C ALA A 77 7.68 20.07 4.58
N GLY A 78 7.91 20.51 5.82
CA GLY A 78 6.90 21.13 6.66
C GLY A 78 6.42 22.48 6.13
N THR A 79 7.33 23.31 5.58
CA THR A 79 6.94 24.62 5.01
C THR A 79 6.05 24.53 3.77
N GLN A 80 6.13 23.42 3.03
CA GLN A 80 5.29 23.19 1.85
C GLN A 80 3.89 22.68 2.20
N ARG A 81 3.65 22.29 3.46
CA ARG A 81 2.36 21.76 3.89
C ARG A 81 1.38 22.86 4.28
N ARG A 82 0.11 22.61 3.95
CA ARG A 82 -1.03 23.32 4.54
C ARG A 82 -1.45 22.57 5.80
N PRO A 83 -1.70 23.27 6.93
CA PRO A 83 -2.29 22.64 8.11
C PRO A 83 -3.58 21.91 7.73
N GLY A 84 -3.72 20.66 8.18
CA GLY A 84 -4.95 19.89 7.98
C GLY A 84 -6.16 20.54 8.68
N PRO A 85 -7.40 20.31 8.22
CA PRO A 85 -8.58 20.91 8.82
C PRO A 85 -8.83 20.36 10.25
N ASP A 86 -9.15 21.28 11.16
CA ASP A 86 -9.67 21.12 12.53
C ASP A 86 -8.97 20.06 13.41
N ARG A 87 -7.89 20.49 14.08
CA ARG A 87 -7.04 19.63 14.94
C ARG A 87 -7.53 19.56 16.39
N GLY A 88 -8.59 20.27 16.79
CA GLY A 88 -9.16 20.20 18.14
C GLY A 88 -8.12 20.20 19.27
N LEU A 89 -8.20 19.21 20.18
CA LEU A 89 -7.25 19.05 21.29
C LEU A 89 -5.82 18.73 20.83
N HIS A 90 -5.67 18.06 19.70
CA HIS A 90 -4.38 17.69 19.13
C HIS A 90 -3.56 18.92 18.70
N GLU A 91 -4.22 20.02 18.32
CA GLU A 91 -3.55 21.29 18.03
C GLU A 91 -2.80 21.83 19.26
N ALA A 92 -3.37 21.66 20.45
CA ALA A 92 -2.73 22.09 21.69
C ALA A 92 -1.46 21.26 21.98
N THR A 93 -1.47 19.97 21.67
CA THR A 93 -0.29 19.09 21.83
C THR A 93 0.81 19.45 20.86
N VAL A 94 0.49 19.67 19.57
CA VAL A 94 1.45 20.16 18.58
C VAL A 94 2.01 21.52 18.99
N PHE A 95 1.16 22.45 19.42
CA PHE A 95 1.61 23.75 19.88
C PHE A 95 2.59 23.66 21.06
N ARG A 96 2.33 22.79 22.04
CA ARG A 96 3.27 22.52 23.15
C ARG A 96 4.59 21.98 22.66
N ALA A 97 4.59 21.07 21.68
CA ALA A 97 5.81 20.57 21.07
C ALA A 97 6.59 21.68 20.35
N ILE A 98 5.92 22.55 19.59
CA ILE A 98 6.57 23.70 18.94
C ILE A 98 7.23 24.60 19.99
N VAL A 99 6.55 24.92 21.10
CA VAL A 99 7.12 25.76 22.17
C VAL A 99 8.35 25.09 22.78
N ALA A 100 8.24 23.82 23.20
CA ALA A 100 9.34 23.10 23.83
C ALA A 100 10.58 22.99 22.93
N VAL A 101 10.38 22.62 21.65
CA VAL A 101 11.47 22.51 20.67
C VAL A 101 12.06 23.88 20.33
N THR A 102 11.26 24.95 20.34
CA THR A 102 11.77 26.32 20.16
C THR A 102 12.68 26.73 21.32
N ASP A 103 12.30 26.39 22.56
CA ASP A 103 13.10 26.70 23.74
C ASP A 103 14.41 25.90 23.74
N LEU A 104 14.38 24.63 23.32
CA LEU A 104 15.58 23.82 23.09
C LEU A 104 16.50 24.47 22.05
N ALA A 105 15.95 24.87 20.90
CA ALA A 105 16.72 25.54 19.84
C ALA A 105 17.39 26.83 20.32
N ARG A 106 16.65 27.67 21.05
CA ARG A 106 17.18 28.92 21.63
C ARG A 106 18.27 28.65 22.66
N GLN A 107 18.13 27.60 23.46
CA GLN A 107 19.15 27.19 24.42
C GLN A 107 20.45 26.81 23.70
N SER A 108 20.37 26.02 22.62
CA SER A 108 21.54 25.63 21.84
C SER A 108 22.31 26.84 21.28
N VAL A 109 21.61 27.89 20.86
CA VAL A 109 22.25 29.14 20.38
C VAL A 109 22.77 30.00 21.52
N ALA A 110 22.07 30.06 22.65
CA ALA A 110 22.45 30.88 23.80
C ALA A 110 23.79 30.46 24.44
N TYR A 111 24.20 29.20 24.26
CA TYR A 111 25.43 28.65 24.84
C TYR A 111 26.60 28.54 23.87
N ILE A 112 26.66 29.34 22.79
CA ILE A 112 27.85 29.37 21.93
C ILE A 112 29.10 29.74 22.76
N ALA A 113 30.07 28.84 22.80
CA ALA A 113 31.32 28.99 23.52
C ALA A 113 32.25 29.98 22.80
N ASP A 114 33.35 30.36 23.48
CA ASP A 114 34.33 31.33 22.97
C ASP A 114 34.99 30.91 21.65
N ASP A 115 34.97 29.61 21.31
CA ASP A 115 35.44 29.07 20.04
C ASP A 115 34.39 29.15 18.90
N GLY A 116 33.26 29.79 19.17
CA GLY A 116 32.15 29.96 18.24
C GLY A 116 31.28 28.72 18.06
N ARG A 117 31.41 27.70 18.93
CA ARG A 117 30.65 26.45 18.83
C ARG A 117 29.67 26.28 19.98
N SER A 118 28.48 25.77 19.67
CA SER A 118 27.55 25.33 20.72
C SER A 118 28.05 24.02 21.35
N PRO A 119 28.16 23.93 22.69
CA PRO A 119 28.45 22.68 23.40
C PRO A 119 27.26 21.71 23.37
N PHE A 120 26.07 22.21 23.03
CA PHE A 120 24.82 21.43 22.92
C PHE A 120 24.14 21.74 21.58
N PRO A 121 24.69 21.26 20.45
CA PRO A 121 24.12 21.53 19.12
C PRO A 121 22.66 21.08 19.04
N PHE A 122 21.78 21.96 18.55
CA PHE A 122 20.34 21.67 18.44
C PHE A 122 20.05 20.37 17.69
N ALA A 123 20.80 20.12 16.61
CA ALA A 123 20.61 18.91 15.81
C ALA A 123 20.88 17.62 16.60
N ASP A 124 21.85 17.65 17.52
CA ASP A 124 22.21 16.50 18.35
C ASP A 124 21.18 16.33 19.47
N GLU A 125 20.87 17.40 20.20
CA GLU A 125 19.87 17.39 21.29
C GLU A 125 18.48 16.96 20.81
N LEU A 126 18.03 17.45 19.65
CA LEU A 126 16.76 17.02 19.05
C LEU A 126 16.80 15.53 18.67
N THR A 127 17.92 15.06 18.11
CA THR A 127 18.07 13.66 17.71
C THR A 127 18.03 12.75 18.94
N ASP A 128 18.70 13.13 20.02
CA ASP A 128 18.72 12.38 21.28
C ASP A 128 17.33 12.38 21.96
N ALA A 129 16.61 13.51 21.89
CA ALA A 129 15.23 13.58 22.34
C ALA A 129 14.33 12.63 21.53
N LEU A 130 14.45 12.61 20.20
CA LEU A 130 13.68 11.73 19.32
C LEU A 130 14.01 10.25 19.57
N ASP A 131 15.28 9.89 19.74
CA ASP A 131 15.70 8.53 20.06
C ASP A 131 15.09 8.04 21.38
N SER A 132 15.07 8.93 22.38
CA SER A 132 14.41 8.68 23.66
C SER A 132 12.89 8.54 23.53
N VAL A 133 12.23 9.34 22.67
CA VAL A 133 10.79 9.15 22.35
C VAL A 133 10.57 7.77 21.73
N VAL A 134 11.36 7.42 20.72
CA VAL A 134 11.27 6.15 19.98
C VAL A 134 11.41 4.96 20.93
N THR A 135 12.38 5.01 21.84
CA THR A 135 12.57 3.95 22.84
C THR A 135 11.36 3.83 23.78
N ARG A 136 10.79 4.96 24.21
CA ARG A 136 9.65 4.99 25.15
C ARG A 136 8.33 4.51 24.56
N ILE A 137 8.16 4.62 23.25
CA ILE A 137 6.95 4.16 22.57
C ILE A 137 7.05 2.69 22.12
N GLY A 138 8.23 2.07 22.17
CA GLY A 138 8.41 0.66 21.79
C GLY A 138 9.25 0.42 20.53
N GLY A 139 9.93 1.46 20.03
CA GLY A 139 10.85 1.39 18.90
C GLY A 139 10.31 2.08 17.63
N ILE A 140 11.14 2.13 16.59
CA ILE A 140 10.81 2.83 15.33
C ILE A 140 9.65 2.17 14.57
N ALA A 141 9.50 0.85 14.71
CA ALA A 141 8.36 0.12 14.18
C ALA A 141 7.04 0.61 14.81
N GLU A 142 7.02 0.83 16.11
CA GLU A 142 5.85 1.34 16.83
C GLU A 142 5.64 2.85 16.58
N LEU A 143 6.71 3.62 16.30
CA LEU A 143 6.58 5.02 15.88
C LEU A 143 5.78 5.15 14.58
N PHE A 144 6.07 4.29 13.60
CA PHE A 144 5.48 4.34 12.26
C PHE A 144 4.38 3.29 12.03
N ALA A 145 3.94 2.61 13.09
CA ALA A 145 2.88 1.61 12.99
C ALA A 145 1.61 2.21 12.35
N GLY A 146 1.13 1.57 11.30
CA GLY A 146 -0.06 1.98 10.55
C GLY A 146 0.11 3.22 9.66
N GLN A 147 1.32 3.78 9.53
CA GLN A 147 1.59 4.95 8.69
C GLN A 147 2.21 4.55 7.34
N PRO A 148 1.93 5.30 6.25
CA PRO A 148 2.64 5.11 4.99
C PRO A 148 4.12 5.46 5.14
N ILE A 149 5.00 4.70 4.47
CA ILE A 149 6.41 5.07 4.36
C ILE A 149 6.53 6.25 3.39
N THR A 150 6.68 7.46 3.94
CA THR A 150 6.89 8.71 3.20
C THR A 150 8.38 9.12 3.19
N PRO A 151 8.79 10.09 2.35
CA PRO A 151 10.12 10.69 2.45
C PRO A 151 10.45 11.23 3.85
N ASN A 152 9.46 11.71 4.61
CA ASN A 152 9.66 12.17 5.98
C ASN A 152 9.95 11.02 6.93
N THR A 153 9.22 9.89 6.83
CA THR A 153 9.54 8.68 7.63
C THR A 153 10.96 8.18 7.35
N THR A 154 11.39 8.25 6.09
CA THR A 154 12.75 7.87 5.67
C THR A 154 13.79 8.80 6.28
N THR A 155 13.51 10.11 6.28
CA THR A 155 14.39 11.13 6.88
C THR A 155 14.53 10.95 8.38
N ILE A 156 13.43 10.66 9.10
CA ILE A 156 13.46 10.41 10.55
C ILE A 156 14.19 9.11 10.86
N ALA A 157 13.95 8.04 10.10
CA ALA A 157 14.69 6.78 10.26
C ALA A 157 16.20 6.98 10.06
N ALA A 158 16.58 7.75 9.03
CA ALA A 158 17.97 8.13 8.80
C ALA A 158 18.57 8.99 9.92
N LEU A 159 17.78 9.90 10.52
CA LEU A 159 18.20 10.73 11.65
C LEU A 159 18.50 9.88 12.89
N LEU A 160 17.66 8.89 13.14
CA LEU A 160 17.77 7.93 14.25
C LEU A 160 18.76 6.78 13.97
N GLY A 161 19.44 6.78 12.81
CA GLY A 161 20.34 5.69 12.42
C GLY A 161 19.67 4.32 12.35
N SER A 162 18.35 4.29 12.20
CA SER A 162 17.54 3.08 12.28
C SER A 162 17.03 2.70 10.89
N PRO A 163 17.00 1.39 10.54
CA PRO A 163 16.38 0.97 9.30
C PRO A 163 14.88 1.26 9.36
N LEU A 164 14.28 1.58 8.20
CA LEU A 164 12.83 1.61 8.10
C LEU A 164 12.30 0.21 8.45
N PRO A 165 11.26 0.12 9.29
CA PRO A 165 10.67 -1.16 9.62
C PRO A 165 10.14 -1.83 8.34
N ASN A 166 10.31 -3.15 8.22
CA ASN A 166 9.65 -3.99 7.21
C ASN A 166 8.15 -4.17 7.51
N THR A 167 7.52 -3.14 8.05
CA THR A 167 6.09 -3.09 8.34
C THR A 167 5.42 -2.53 7.10
N LEU A 168 5.36 -3.32 6.03
CA LEU A 168 4.23 -3.20 5.12
C LEU A 168 3.00 -3.32 6.02
N PRO A 169 2.20 -2.26 6.17
CA PRO A 169 1.30 -2.18 7.30
C PRO A 169 0.19 -3.22 7.12
N THR A 170 0.32 -4.35 7.85
CA THR A 170 -0.73 -5.33 8.12
C THR A 170 -2.00 -4.62 8.62
N TYR A 171 -1.82 -3.49 9.30
CA TYR A 171 -2.87 -2.62 9.82
C TYR A 171 -2.82 -1.24 9.15
N ARG A 172 -3.70 -0.99 8.17
CA ARG A 172 -4.03 0.35 7.68
C ARG A 172 -5.50 0.64 7.93
N SER A 173 -5.79 1.90 8.24
CA SER A 173 -7.15 2.43 8.40
C SER A 173 -7.74 2.92 7.07
N GLU A 174 -6.89 3.44 6.19
CA GLU A 174 -7.29 3.85 4.86
C GLU A 174 -7.19 2.68 3.86
N PRO A 175 -8.12 2.59 2.89
CA PRO A 175 -8.02 1.59 1.84
C PRO A 175 -6.70 1.70 1.07
N VAL A 176 -6.09 0.57 0.77
CA VAL A 176 -4.95 0.53 -0.17
C VAL A 176 -5.51 0.80 -1.56
N ARG A 177 -5.32 2.02 -2.05
CA ARG A 177 -5.79 2.44 -3.37
C ARG A 177 -4.82 2.01 -4.44
N VAL A 178 -5.23 1.06 -5.26
CA VAL A 178 -4.46 0.50 -6.36
C VAL A 178 -5.00 1.06 -7.67
N LEU A 179 -4.15 1.71 -8.45
CA LEU A 179 -4.48 2.09 -9.81
C LEU A 179 -4.40 0.86 -10.73
N LEU A 180 -5.47 0.59 -11.46
CA LEU A 180 -5.48 -0.32 -12.60
C LEU A 180 -5.61 0.48 -13.90
N ASP A 181 -4.50 0.59 -14.61
CA ASP A 181 -4.47 1.04 -16.00
C ASP A 181 -4.44 -0.20 -16.91
N VAL A 182 -5.59 -0.54 -17.49
CA VAL A 182 -5.76 -1.77 -18.28
C VAL A 182 -4.94 -1.72 -19.57
N ASP A 183 -4.80 -0.55 -20.18
CA ASP A 183 -4.03 -0.39 -21.41
C ASP A 183 -2.54 -0.62 -21.14
N ASP A 184 -2.02 -0.05 -20.06
CA ASP A 184 -0.65 -0.30 -19.59
C ASP A 184 -0.41 -1.79 -19.27
N GLN A 185 -1.38 -2.49 -18.66
CA GLN A 185 -1.24 -3.93 -18.40
C GLN A 185 -1.18 -4.73 -19.70
N PHE A 186 -2.06 -4.43 -20.66
CA PHE A 186 -2.11 -5.13 -21.94
C PHE A 186 -0.87 -4.89 -22.79
N ASP A 187 -0.29 -3.68 -22.72
CA ASP A 187 0.99 -3.38 -23.34
C ASP A 187 2.13 -4.18 -22.69
N ASN A 188 2.21 -4.18 -21.35
CA ASN A 188 3.20 -4.99 -20.62
C ASN A 188 3.09 -6.50 -20.90
N PHE A 189 1.87 -6.99 -21.14
CA PHE A 189 1.62 -8.38 -21.53
C PHE A 189 1.94 -8.67 -23.00
N GLY A 190 2.24 -7.65 -23.82
CA GLY A 190 2.45 -7.74 -25.26
C GLY A 190 1.17 -7.98 -26.07
N LEU A 191 -0.01 -7.89 -25.43
CA LEU A 191 -1.30 -8.15 -26.07
C LEU A 191 -1.74 -6.98 -26.96
N LEU A 192 -1.36 -5.75 -26.59
CA LEU A 192 -1.60 -4.58 -27.45
C LEU A 192 -0.85 -4.68 -28.77
N ASP A 193 0.46 -4.92 -28.73
CA ASP A 193 1.30 -5.16 -29.91
C ASP A 193 0.77 -6.30 -30.79
N HIS A 194 0.33 -7.39 -30.17
CA HIS A 194 -0.25 -8.53 -30.88
C HIS A 194 -1.55 -8.13 -31.59
N HIS A 195 -2.46 -7.47 -30.88
CA HIS A 195 -3.73 -6.99 -31.43
C HIS A 195 -3.51 -6.02 -32.59
N GLU A 196 -2.65 -5.02 -32.42
CA GLU A 196 -2.33 -4.03 -33.46
C GLU A 196 -1.77 -4.69 -34.72
N ARG A 197 -0.91 -5.71 -34.56
CA ARG A 197 -0.35 -6.46 -35.69
C ARG A 197 -1.44 -7.20 -36.47
N VAL A 198 -2.36 -7.87 -35.79
CA VAL A 198 -3.47 -8.59 -36.42
C VAL A 198 -4.41 -7.63 -37.12
N VAL A 199 -4.80 -6.54 -36.45
CA VAL A 199 -5.68 -5.50 -37.00
C VAL A 199 -5.05 -4.83 -38.23
N ARG A 200 -3.75 -4.52 -38.20
CA ARG A 200 -3.02 -3.94 -39.34
C ARG A 200 -3.04 -4.87 -40.55
N GLY A 201 -2.90 -6.18 -40.33
CA GLY A 201 -2.99 -7.18 -41.39
C GLY A 201 -4.38 -7.31 -42.01
N LEU A 202 -5.45 -7.07 -41.25
CA LEU A 202 -6.82 -7.04 -41.77
C LEU A 202 -7.16 -5.73 -42.46
N TRP A 203 -6.65 -4.61 -41.93
CA TRP A 203 -6.93 -3.29 -42.47
C TRP A 203 -6.42 -3.15 -43.91
N SER A 204 -5.27 -3.74 -44.26
CA SER A 204 -4.79 -3.77 -45.64
C SER A 204 -5.79 -4.41 -46.60
N ALA A 205 -6.48 -5.49 -46.20
CA ALA A 205 -7.52 -6.14 -46.99
C ALA A 205 -8.85 -5.35 -47.02
N VAL A 206 -9.11 -4.50 -46.02
CA VAL A 206 -10.29 -3.62 -46.01
C VAL A 206 -10.14 -2.50 -47.04
N VAL A 207 -8.95 -1.89 -47.13
CA VAL A 207 -8.70 -0.73 -47.99
C VAL A 207 -8.24 -1.08 -49.40
N ASP A 208 -7.92 -2.35 -49.68
CA ASP A 208 -7.49 -2.79 -51.01
C ASP A 208 -8.67 -2.86 -51.98
N GLU A 209 -8.83 -1.80 -52.79
CA GLU A 209 -9.89 -1.69 -53.80
C GLU A 209 -9.79 -2.72 -54.93
N SER A 210 -8.66 -3.42 -55.07
CA SER A 210 -8.51 -4.50 -56.05
C SER A 210 -9.20 -5.80 -55.62
N LEU A 211 -9.56 -5.94 -54.33
CA LEU A 211 -10.24 -7.11 -53.82
C LEU A 211 -11.74 -7.11 -54.15
N PRO A 212 -12.34 -8.30 -54.37
CA PRO A 212 -13.79 -8.43 -54.51
C PRO A 212 -14.54 -7.83 -53.31
N ASN A 213 -15.68 -7.19 -53.57
CA ASN A 213 -16.51 -6.54 -52.54
C ASN A 213 -16.85 -7.47 -51.37
N GLU A 214 -17.12 -8.75 -51.64
CA GLU A 214 -17.43 -9.74 -50.62
C GLU A 214 -16.25 -10.00 -49.68
N SER A 215 -15.02 -10.04 -50.22
CA SER A 215 -13.79 -10.19 -49.43
C SER A 215 -13.54 -8.97 -48.55
N ARG A 216 -13.76 -7.76 -49.09
CA ARG A 216 -13.66 -6.52 -48.32
C ARG A 216 -14.69 -6.46 -47.19
N GLN A 217 -15.94 -6.82 -47.47
CA GLN A 217 -16.99 -6.90 -46.45
C GLN A 217 -16.66 -7.90 -45.34
N ARG A 218 -16.12 -9.08 -45.69
CA ARG A 218 -15.65 -10.06 -44.70
C ARG A 218 -14.49 -9.52 -43.87
N ALA A 219 -13.53 -8.82 -44.48
CA ALA A 219 -12.42 -8.19 -43.77
C ALA A 219 -12.90 -7.09 -42.80
N THR A 220 -13.84 -6.24 -43.23
CA THR A 220 -14.45 -5.20 -42.38
C THR A 220 -15.21 -5.81 -41.20
N ALA A 221 -16.00 -6.87 -41.43
CA ALA A 221 -16.70 -7.58 -40.37
C ALA A 221 -15.73 -8.19 -39.35
N SER A 222 -14.64 -8.83 -39.81
CA SER A 222 -13.59 -9.38 -38.95
C SER A 222 -12.85 -8.31 -38.16
N TYR A 223 -12.57 -7.15 -38.77
CA TYR A 223 -11.95 -6.01 -38.09
C TYR A 223 -12.81 -5.52 -36.92
N HIS A 224 -14.11 -5.30 -37.14
CA HIS A 224 -15.01 -4.86 -36.08
C HIS A 224 -15.21 -5.92 -35.00
N ALA A 225 -15.29 -7.20 -35.37
CA ALA A 225 -15.36 -8.29 -34.41
C ALA A 225 -14.13 -8.33 -33.49
N LEU A 226 -12.92 -8.23 -34.06
CA LEU A 226 -11.68 -8.21 -33.28
C LEU A 226 -11.57 -7.00 -32.35
N GLN A 227 -12.02 -5.83 -32.77
CA GLN A 227 -12.06 -4.65 -31.88
C GLN A 227 -13.04 -4.85 -30.72
N ALA A 228 -14.20 -5.42 -31.00
CA ALA A 228 -15.20 -5.72 -29.98
C ALA A 228 -14.66 -6.77 -28.99
N ASP A 229 -14.04 -7.84 -29.49
CA ASP A 229 -13.43 -8.89 -28.67
C ASP A 229 -12.31 -8.34 -27.80
N PHE A 230 -11.41 -7.51 -28.34
CA PHE A 230 -10.32 -6.90 -27.58
C PHE A 230 -10.83 -5.94 -26.50
N THR A 231 -11.90 -5.20 -26.78
CA THR A 231 -12.56 -4.35 -25.78
C THR A 231 -13.19 -5.20 -24.67
N ALA A 232 -13.82 -6.32 -25.04
CA ALA A 232 -14.41 -7.26 -24.09
C ALA A 232 -13.33 -7.95 -23.23
N GLU A 233 -12.17 -8.30 -23.79
CA GLU A 233 -11.04 -8.85 -23.06
C GLU A 233 -10.49 -7.88 -22.01
N LYS A 234 -10.35 -6.59 -22.35
CA LYS A 234 -9.93 -5.55 -21.40
C LYS A 234 -10.91 -5.41 -20.23
N ALA A 235 -12.21 -5.39 -20.52
CA ALA A 235 -13.24 -5.36 -19.49
C ALA A 235 -13.20 -6.60 -18.60
N ALA A 236 -13.11 -7.80 -19.20
CA ALA A 236 -13.01 -9.06 -18.46
C ALA A 236 -11.75 -9.14 -17.59
N TYR A 237 -10.61 -8.58 -18.05
CA TYR A 237 -9.41 -8.50 -17.24
C TYR A 237 -9.59 -7.57 -16.03
N ALA A 238 -10.23 -6.42 -16.21
CA ALA A 238 -10.53 -5.51 -15.10
C ALA A 238 -11.42 -6.18 -14.05
N ASP A 239 -12.46 -6.92 -14.48
CA ASP A 239 -13.31 -7.70 -13.58
C ASP A 239 -12.52 -8.79 -12.86
N ASN A 240 -11.68 -9.54 -13.58
CA ASN A 240 -10.81 -10.55 -12.97
C ASN A 240 -9.85 -9.94 -11.93
N TYR A 241 -9.30 -8.75 -12.21
CA TYR A 241 -8.39 -8.04 -11.32
C TYR A 241 -9.08 -7.64 -10.02
N ILE A 242 -10.28 -7.07 -10.11
CA ILE A 242 -11.11 -6.72 -8.95
C ILE A 242 -11.48 -7.98 -8.14
N ASN A 243 -11.87 -9.07 -8.82
CA ASN A 243 -12.23 -10.33 -8.16
C ASN A 243 -11.03 -11.05 -7.50
N THR A 244 -9.81 -10.72 -7.89
CA THR A 244 -8.57 -11.28 -7.31
C THR A 244 -8.18 -10.59 -6.00
N VAL A 245 -8.74 -9.41 -5.72
CA VAL A 245 -8.42 -8.59 -4.54
C VAL A 245 -8.52 -9.34 -3.22
N PRO A 246 -9.61 -10.06 -2.89
CA PRO A 246 -9.74 -10.72 -1.60
C PRO A 246 -8.64 -11.77 -1.35
N GLN A 247 -8.27 -12.51 -2.39
CA GLN A 247 -7.20 -13.53 -2.29
C GLN A 247 -5.85 -12.86 -2.03
N VAL A 248 -5.51 -11.80 -2.75
CA VAL A 248 -4.24 -11.10 -2.56
C VAL A 248 -4.17 -10.39 -1.21
N ALA A 249 -5.27 -9.82 -0.75
CA ALA A 249 -5.35 -9.26 0.61
C ALA A 249 -5.02 -10.33 1.66
N GLN A 250 -5.59 -11.54 1.51
CA GLN A 250 -5.32 -12.66 2.40
C GLN A 250 -3.87 -13.16 2.30
N ASP A 251 -3.33 -13.32 1.08
CA ASP A 251 -1.96 -13.79 0.85
C ASP A 251 -0.90 -12.85 1.43
N LEU A 252 -1.21 -11.55 1.50
CA LEU A 252 -0.34 -10.50 2.05
C LEU A 252 -0.63 -10.18 3.52
N ASP A 253 -1.58 -10.89 4.16
CA ASP A 253 -2.04 -10.62 5.53
C ASP A 253 -2.46 -9.15 5.72
N LEU A 254 -3.16 -8.58 4.74
CA LEU A 254 -3.64 -7.20 4.81
C LEU A 254 -5.00 -7.14 5.50
N HIS A 255 -5.09 -6.43 6.62
CA HIS A 255 -6.35 -6.17 7.30
C HIS A 255 -7.10 -4.95 6.73
N ALA A 256 -6.43 -4.13 5.93
CA ALA A 256 -7.04 -2.97 5.27
C ALA A 256 -7.74 -3.37 3.96
N PRO A 257 -8.87 -2.74 3.60
CA PRO A 257 -9.52 -2.97 2.31
C PRO A 257 -8.62 -2.49 1.16
N ILE A 258 -8.64 -3.19 0.04
CA ILE A 258 -7.98 -2.75 -1.20
C ILE A 258 -9.05 -2.14 -2.12
N GLU A 259 -8.85 -0.90 -2.53
CA GLU A 259 -9.73 -0.20 -3.47
C GLU A 259 -9.06 -0.12 -4.84
N VAL A 260 -9.65 -0.75 -5.86
CA VAL A 260 -9.14 -0.70 -7.23
C VAL A 260 -9.75 0.48 -7.97
N VAL A 261 -8.90 1.40 -8.43
CA VAL A 261 -9.27 2.57 -9.21
C VAL A 261 -8.90 2.31 -10.67
N VAL A 262 -9.89 2.09 -11.53
CA VAL A 262 -9.67 1.82 -12.97
C VAL A 262 -9.58 3.14 -13.73
N ARG A 263 -8.36 3.59 -14.05
CA ARG A 263 -8.07 4.88 -14.70
C ARG A 263 -6.74 4.85 -15.44
N TYR A 264 -6.48 5.89 -16.25
CA TYR A 264 -5.20 6.10 -16.92
C TYR A 264 -4.12 6.61 -15.94
N ARG A 265 -2.88 6.11 -16.07
CA ARG A 265 -1.79 6.41 -15.13
C ARG A 265 -1.38 7.87 -15.02
N HIS A 266 -1.65 8.66 -16.06
CA HIS A 266 -1.30 10.09 -16.08
C HIS A 266 -2.50 10.99 -15.76
N ASP A 267 -3.62 10.42 -15.30
CA ASP A 267 -4.74 11.19 -14.75
C ASP A 267 -4.26 11.92 -13.48
N PRO A 268 -4.45 13.25 -13.37
CA PRO A 268 -4.17 14.02 -12.16
C PRO A 268 -4.86 13.48 -10.89
N GLY A 269 -5.94 12.70 -11.04
CA GLY A 269 -6.64 12.03 -9.94
C GLY A 269 -6.13 10.62 -9.62
N ALA A 270 -5.04 10.14 -10.23
CA ALA A 270 -4.47 8.83 -9.92
C ALA A 270 -3.95 8.78 -8.47
N PRO A 271 -4.19 7.68 -7.74
CA PRO A 271 -3.68 7.54 -6.37
C PRO A 271 -2.15 7.58 -6.35
N ALA A 272 -1.59 8.17 -5.30
CA ALA A 272 -0.16 8.18 -5.08
C ALA A 272 0.38 6.76 -4.96
N VAL A 273 1.51 6.49 -5.61
CA VAL A 273 2.15 5.18 -5.61
C VAL A 273 3.12 5.12 -4.44
N ASP A 274 2.77 4.35 -3.41
CA ASP A 274 3.65 4.02 -2.28
C ASP A 274 4.21 2.59 -2.41
N PRO A 275 5.22 2.19 -1.60
CA PRO A 275 5.81 0.85 -1.68
C PRO A 275 4.83 -0.31 -1.45
N LEU A 276 3.82 -0.15 -0.59
CA LEU A 276 2.76 -1.16 -0.37
C LEU A 276 1.87 -1.25 -1.60
N THR A 277 1.41 -0.11 -2.12
CA THR A 277 0.62 -0.07 -3.36
C THR A 277 1.37 -0.74 -4.50
N GLN A 278 2.69 -0.52 -4.66
CA GLN A 278 3.49 -1.22 -5.67
C GLN A 278 3.52 -2.74 -5.46
N GLN A 279 3.67 -3.20 -4.21
CA GLN A 279 3.67 -4.62 -3.91
C GLN A 279 2.31 -5.27 -4.16
N VAL A 280 1.23 -4.61 -3.72
CA VAL A 280 -0.15 -5.07 -3.96
C VAL A 280 -0.45 -5.09 -5.46
N THR A 281 -0.11 -4.04 -6.20
CA THR A 281 -0.24 -4.01 -7.67
C THR A 281 0.51 -5.18 -8.30
N ARG A 282 1.74 -5.43 -7.88
CA ARG A 282 2.53 -6.56 -8.40
C ARG A 282 1.87 -7.90 -8.08
N ALA A 283 1.41 -8.10 -6.83
CA ALA A 283 0.76 -9.33 -6.41
C ALA A 283 -0.55 -9.57 -7.19
N LEU A 284 -1.38 -8.53 -7.34
CA LEU A 284 -2.60 -8.56 -8.14
C LEU A 284 -2.29 -8.88 -9.60
N THR A 285 -1.35 -8.19 -10.24
CA THR A 285 -0.95 -8.49 -11.63
C THR A 285 -0.47 -9.93 -11.78
N GLN A 286 0.30 -10.45 -10.83
CA GLN A 286 0.79 -11.83 -10.90
C GLN A 286 -0.30 -12.88 -10.68
N ALA A 287 -1.32 -12.57 -9.86
CA ALA A 287 -2.40 -13.50 -9.52
C ALA A 287 -3.61 -13.42 -10.46
N THR A 288 -3.78 -12.32 -11.20
CA THR A 288 -4.96 -12.09 -12.04
C THR A 288 -4.90 -12.91 -13.32
N ILE A 289 -5.97 -13.66 -13.60
CA ILE A 289 -6.11 -14.41 -14.84
C ILE A 289 -6.27 -13.46 -16.03
N VAL A 290 -5.40 -13.62 -17.04
CA VAL A 290 -5.49 -12.90 -18.31
C VAL A 290 -6.49 -13.62 -19.23
N PRO A 291 -7.61 -12.99 -19.65
CA PRO A 291 -8.66 -13.66 -20.41
C PRO A 291 -8.17 -14.36 -21.69
N ALA A 292 -7.25 -13.72 -22.42
CA ALA A 292 -6.70 -14.22 -23.68
C ALA A 292 -5.95 -15.56 -23.54
N THR A 293 -5.44 -15.87 -22.35
CA THR A 293 -4.65 -17.09 -22.06
C THR A 293 -5.34 -18.03 -21.09
N GLY A 294 -6.32 -17.53 -20.31
CA GLY A 294 -6.96 -18.26 -19.23
C GLY A 294 -6.02 -18.59 -18.06
N GLN A 295 -4.84 -17.98 -18.00
CA GLN A 295 -3.80 -18.22 -16.99
C GLN A 295 -3.36 -16.90 -16.35
N ALA A 296 -2.89 -16.97 -15.11
CA ALA A 296 -2.30 -15.83 -14.43
C ALA A 296 -0.79 -15.73 -14.72
N PRO A 297 -0.19 -14.52 -14.75
CA PRO A 297 1.23 -14.35 -15.03
C PRO A 297 2.18 -15.19 -14.16
N ARG A 298 1.80 -15.44 -12.90
CA ARG A 298 2.58 -16.30 -11.98
C ARG A 298 2.70 -17.76 -12.44
N ASP A 299 1.77 -18.24 -13.27
CA ASP A 299 1.71 -19.64 -13.71
C ASP A 299 2.70 -19.92 -14.86
N HIS A 300 3.29 -18.87 -15.44
CA HIS A 300 4.23 -18.96 -16.56
C HIS A 300 5.36 -17.92 -16.43
N PRO A 301 6.22 -18.05 -15.40
CA PRO A 301 7.24 -17.07 -15.08
C PRO A 301 8.23 -16.87 -16.24
N GLY A 302 8.60 -15.62 -16.48
CA GLY A 302 9.57 -15.25 -17.53
C GLY A 302 9.01 -15.24 -18.95
N ARG A 303 7.72 -15.52 -19.14
CA ARG A 303 7.04 -15.38 -20.44
C ARG A 303 5.91 -14.35 -20.34
N ARG A 304 5.73 -13.54 -21.39
CA ARG A 304 4.58 -12.65 -21.45
C ARG A 304 3.34 -13.45 -21.85
N PRO A 305 2.12 -13.04 -21.43
CA PRO A 305 0.89 -13.67 -21.89
C PRO A 305 0.80 -13.76 -23.43
N ALA A 306 1.31 -12.74 -24.16
CA ALA A 306 1.36 -12.76 -25.62
C ALA A 306 2.34 -13.78 -26.25
N ASP A 307 3.18 -14.45 -25.46
CA ASP A 307 4.11 -15.49 -25.92
C ASP A 307 3.56 -16.91 -25.72
N LEU A 308 2.39 -17.06 -25.08
CA LEU A 308 1.83 -18.36 -24.75
C LEU A 308 1.12 -19.00 -25.95
N PRO A 309 1.18 -20.34 -26.08
CA PRO A 309 0.44 -21.03 -27.12
C PRO A 309 -1.06 -20.95 -26.85
N GLY A 310 -1.85 -20.69 -27.91
CA GLY A 310 -3.31 -20.69 -27.83
C GLY A 310 -3.94 -19.35 -27.42
N ILE A 311 -3.23 -18.24 -27.54
CA ILE A 311 -3.81 -16.89 -27.39
C ILE A 311 -5.05 -16.78 -28.28
N ALA A 312 -6.19 -16.63 -27.62
CA ALA A 312 -7.50 -16.62 -28.24
C ALA A 312 -7.84 -15.24 -28.82
N LEU A 313 -6.86 -14.51 -29.38
CA LEU A 313 -7.16 -13.35 -30.23
C LEU A 313 -7.69 -13.90 -31.55
N LEU A 314 -8.98 -14.26 -31.49
CA LEU A 314 -9.80 -14.96 -32.47
C LEU A 314 -9.41 -14.62 -33.90
N THR A 315 -8.61 -15.49 -34.51
CA THR A 315 -8.48 -15.57 -35.96
C THR A 315 -9.88 -15.87 -36.51
N GLY A 316 -10.55 -14.82 -37.01
CA GLY A 316 -11.93 -14.85 -37.46
C GLY A 316 -12.36 -16.18 -38.08
N SER A 317 -13.10 -16.97 -37.31
CA SER A 317 -13.83 -18.14 -37.79
C SER A 317 -15.04 -18.28 -36.89
N GLY A 318 -16.16 -17.78 -37.38
CA GLY A 318 -17.42 -17.79 -36.67
C GLY A 318 -17.78 -19.21 -36.25
N VAL A 319 -17.83 -19.43 -34.94
CA VAL A 319 -18.78 -20.36 -34.32
C VAL A 319 -19.22 -19.67 -33.04
N HIS A 320 -20.49 -19.24 -33.01
CA HIS A 320 -21.19 -19.00 -31.76
C HIS A 320 -21.05 -20.24 -30.88
N ARG A 321 -20.11 -20.22 -29.93
CA ARG A 321 -20.23 -21.07 -28.75
C ARG A 321 -21.25 -20.39 -27.85
N ARG A 322 -22.52 -20.60 -28.19
CA ARG A 322 -23.66 -20.37 -27.30
C ARG A 322 -23.25 -20.98 -25.96
N ALA A 323 -23.09 -20.15 -24.94
CA ALA A 323 -22.91 -20.62 -23.58
C ALA A 323 -24.17 -21.43 -23.23
N GLU A 324 -24.11 -22.74 -23.39
CA GLU A 324 -25.04 -23.62 -22.71
C GLU A 324 -24.70 -23.52 -21.23
N PRO A 325 -25.64 -23.09 -20.37
CA PRO A 325 -25.44 -23.17 -18.94
C PRO A 325 -25.17 -24.64 -18.60
N SER A 326 -24.09 -24.88 -17.86
CA SER A 326 -23.70 -26.22 -17.44
C SER A 326 -24.91 -26.98 -16.89
N PRO A 327 -25.18 -28.23 -17.31
CA PRO A 327 -26.27 -28.98 -16.73
C PRO A 327 -25.98 -29.15 -15.25
N THR A 328 -26.92 -28.71 -14.42
CA THR A 328 -26.93 -28.95 -12.99
C THR A 328 -26.73 -30.45 -12.77
N ARG A 329 -25.64 -30.79 -12.08
CA ARG A 329 -25.28 -32.13 -11.69
C ARG A 329 -26.42 -32.72 -10.86
N ARG A 330 -27.32 -33.46 -11.52
CA ARG A 330 -28.30 -34.33 -10.85
C ARG A 330 -27.51 -35.40 -10.11
N THR A 331 -27.52 -35.31 -8.79
CA THR A 331 -27.23 -36.43 -7.90
C THR A 331 -28.23 -37.53 -8.23
N GLN A 332 -27.81 -38.53 -9.00
CA GLN A 332 -28.56 -39.76 -9.14
C GLN A 332 -28.01 -40.81 -8.15
N PRO A 333 -28.89 -41.58 -7.50
CA PRO A 333 -28.55 -42.36 -6.33
C PRO A 333 -27.82 -43.64 -6.73
N ARG A 334 -26.90 -44.03 -5.86
CA ARG A 334 -26.23 -45.33 -5.82
C ARG A 334 -27.28 -46.45 -5.82
N ARG A 335 -27.27 -47.28 -6.87
CA ARG A 335 -27.99 -48.56 -6.90
C ARG A 335 -26.96 -49.67 -6.81
N ASP A 336 -26.78 -50.15 -5.59
CA ASP A 336 -26.31 -51.50 -5.33
C ASP A 336 -27.44 -52.48 -5.68
N SER A 337 -27.08 -53.65 -6.19
CA SER A 337 -27.94 -54.83 -6.34
C SER A 337 -27.07 -55.99 -5.91
N GLY A 338 -27.19 -56.47 -4.68
CA GLY A 338 -28.12 -57.51 -4.20
C GLY A 338 -27.24 -58.65 -3.69
N THR A 339 -27.49 -59.43 -2.64
CA THR A 339 -28.71 -59.92 -1.95
C THR A 339 -28.14 -60.56 -0.64
N ALA A 340 -28.71 -60.47 0.55
CA ALA A 340 -29.89 -61.24 0.95
C ALA A 340 -30.38 -60.90 2.38
N LEU A 341 -31.70 -60.74 2.47
CA LEU A 341 -32.66 -61.30 3.44
C LEU A 341 -32.44 -61.14 4.97
N ASP A 342 -33.09 -60.10 5.52
CA ASP A 342 -34.31 -60.15 6.38
C ASP A 342 -34.30 -60.86 7.78
N PRO A 343 -35.29 -60.58 8.67
CA PRO A 343 -35.03 -59.79 9.88
C PRO A 343 -35.56 -60.46 11.17
N CYS A 344 -35.21 -59.93 12.35
CA CYS A 344 -36.19 -59.81 13.44
C CYS A 344 -35.71 -58.93 14.62
N THR A 345 -36.63 -58.07 14.99
CA THR A 345 -36.82 -57.32 16.25
C THR A 345 -36.32 -57.97 17.55
N ARG A 346 -35.70 -57.19 18.45
CA ARG A 346 -36.24 -56.76 19.77
C ARG A 346 -35.16 -56.27 20.75
N ARG A 347 -35.52 -55.15 21.40
CA ARG A 347 -35.32 -54.75 22.82
C ARG A 347 -33.94 -54.39 23.40
N ALA A 348 -33.99 -53.19 23.98
CA ALA A 348 -33.27 -52.58 25.09
C ALA A 348 -32.75 -53.48 26.23
N SER A 349 -31.63 -53.07 26.83
CA SER A 349 -31.40 -52.88 28.28
C SER A 349 -29.99 -52.28 28.46
N HIS A 350 -29.80 -51.08 29.02
CA HIS A 350 -29.60 -50.80 30.45
C HIS A 350 -28.50 -51.60 31.16
N ASP A 351 -27.56 -50.82 31.70
CA ASP A 351 -26.97 -50.89 33.05
C ASP A 351 -25.70 -51.69 33.37
N HIS A 352 -24.81 -50.92 34.00
CA HIS A 352 -24.03 -51.17 35.20
C HIS A 352 -23.10 -52.39 35.32
N ARG A 353 -21.81 -52.04 35.46
CA ARG A 353 -20.86 -52.73 36.35
C ARG A 353 -21.47 -53.01 37.72
N PRO A 354 -21.07 -54.12 38.34
CA PRO A 354 -20.67 -54.09 39.73
C PRO A 354 -19.24 -54.61 39.95
N ASP A 355 -18.68 -54.10 41.03
CA ASP A 355 -17.44 -54.51 41.67
C ASP A 355 -17.44 -55.98 42.12
N GLY A 356 -16.25 -56.57 42.14
CA GLY A 356 -15.73 -57.17 43.36
C GLY A 356 -15.64 -58.70 43.45
N LEU A 357 -14.56 -59.12 44.11
CA LEU A 357 -14.18 -60.45 44.63
C LEU A 357 -13.44 -61.33 43.61
N GLN A 358 -12.21 -61.80 43.83
CA GLN A 358 -11.36 -61.98 45.03
C GLN A 358 -9.90 -61.70 44.72
#